data_AF-A0A7S4J5H8-F1
#
_entry.id   AF-A0A7S4J5H8-F1
#
_cell.length_a   1.000
_cell.length_b   1.000
_cell.length_c   1.000
_cell.angle_alpha   90.00
_cell.angle_beta   90.00
_cell.angle_gamma   90.00
#
_symmetry.space_group_name_H-M   'P 1'
#
loop_
_entity.id
_entity.type
_entity.pdbx_description
1 polymer ?
#
loop_
_entity_poly.entity_id
_entity_poly.type
_entity_poly.pdbx_seq_one_letter_code
_entity_poly.pdbx_strand_id
1 'polypeptide(L)'
;TRGTAAGDPTTHQPPPATSHTQREKTPVWGTLLACPYLCPRSPRALYPSLFYSRAFRFSMSSSIGRRLFGKATLWQDWDSPSQPEGATRYWELFTDLLMVAAASSLADNLKDDTSISGFVEFILSYSVITNGWLLYTHHYTARFVEGSLAHSFILLIFCLAMAVSIVNAGYDTAQYFSLAVVVQRVSFLAMLFPIYFDMPRARWHVSWLGATVVATLPFFAVAIFRPNFTLLAWTCVAVIDWSLEFIGTTVLRGNRLLPANIEHSKDRLGILVMVMLGETVISSTISYREEVSKVGLEKQGQYYSELTLAFILIFMFCLLFFNMQPPIEHHACE
;
A
#
# COMPACT_ATOMS: atom_id res chain seq x y z
N THR A 1 57.39 31.21 -41.43
CA THR A 1 58.50 32.08 -40.96
C THR A 1 57.92 33.23 -40.15
N ARG A 2 58.21 33.28 -38.83
CA ARG A 2 58.07 34.41 -37.86
C ARG A 2 56.75 35.21 -37.82
N GLY A 3 56.13 35.58 -36.70
CA GLY A 3 56.46 35.52 -35.28
C GLY A 3 55.47 36.39 -34.47
N THR A 4 55.20 35.96 -33.22
CA THR A 4 55.03 36.74 -31.97
C THR A 4 54.24 38.07 -31.89
N ALA A 5 53.22 38.09 -31.01
CA ALA A 5 53.01 39.02 -29.87
C ALA A 5 51.63 38.71 -29.24
N ALA A 6 51.46 38.19 -28.01
CA ALA A 6 51.65 38.80 -26.69
C ALA A 6 50.73 40.01 -26.42
N GLY A 7 49.68 39.82 -25.61
CA GLY A 7 48.78 40.86 -25.09
C GLY A 7 48.01 40.36 -23.86
N ASP A 8 48.12 41.11 -22.77
CA ASP A 8 47.79 40.84 -21.35
C ASP A 8 46.31 40.51 -21.01
N PRO A 9 46.05 39.86 -19.85
CA PRO A 9 44.72 39.58 -19.34
C PRO A 9 44.23 40.70 -18.39
N THR A 10 43.13 41.37 -18.74
CA THR A 10 42.46 42.32 -17.86
C THR A 10 41.42 41.63 -16.97
N THR A 11 41.68 41.73 -15.68
CA THR A 11 40.81 41.51 -14.51
C THR A 11 39.41 42.13 -14.69
N HIS A 12 38.38 41.29 -14.74
CA HIS A 12 36.99 41.69 -14.53
C HIS A 12 36.62 41.53 -13.05
N GLN A 13 36.51 42.65 -12.33
CA GLN A 13 35.78 42.74 -11.06
C GLN A 13 34.27 42.72 -11.36
N PRO A 14 33.46 41.94 -10.61
CA PRO A 14 32.00 42.03 -10.69
C PRO A 14 31.47 43.25 -9.92
N PRO A 15 30.41 43.92 -10.40
CA PRO A 15 29.78 45.05 -9.72
C PRO A 15 28.98 44.62 -8.47
N PRO A 16 28.79 45.52 -7.49
CA PRO A 16 28.12 45.23 -6.23
C PRO A 16 26.61 45.08 -6.36
N ALA A 17 26.04 44.21 -5.52
CA ALA A 17 24.63 43.89 -5.42
C ALA A 17 23.77 45.13 -5.10
N THR A 18 22.79 45.40 -5.97
CA THR A 18 21.73 46.38 -5.75
C THR A 18 20.62 45.77 -4.88
N SER A 19 20.42 46.36 -3.70
CA SER A 19 19.32 46.09 -2.79
C SER A 19 18.03 46.71 -3.31
N HIS A 20 17.15 45.89 -3.89
CA HIS A 20 15.78 46.29 -4.17
C HIS A 20 14.93 46.19 -2.91
N THR A 21 14.82 47.32 -2.21
CA THR A 21 13.66 47.64 -1.36
C THR A 21 12.45 47.88 -2.27
N GLN A 22 11.52 46.92 -2.35
CA GLN A 22 10.16 47.18 -2.82
C GLN A 22 9.17 46.99 -1.67
N ARG A 23 8.61 48.13 -1.30
CA ARG A 23 7.62 48.35 -0.26
C ARG A 23 6.26 48.20 -0.93
N GLU A 24 5.68 47.01 -0.88
CA GLU A 24 4.33 46.79 -1.39
C GLU A 24 3.30 47.06 -0.29
N LYS A 25 2.41 48.02 -0.58
CA LYS A 25 1.31 48.44 0.27
C LYS A 25 0.16 47.46 0.08
N THR A 26 -0.20 46.70 1.10
CA THR A 26 -1.47 45.98 1.15
C THR A 26 -2.56 46.84 1.80
N PRO A 27 -3.82 46.80 1.32
CA PRO A 27 -4.92 47.52 1.94
C PRO A 27 -5.46 46.75 3.14
N VAL A 28 -5.79 47.54 4.16
CA VAL A 28 -6.43 47.15 5.41
C VAL A 28 -7.93 46.97 5.17
N TRP A 29 -8.40 45.72 5.28
CA TRP A 29 -9.73 45.29 5.73
C TRP A 29 -9.48 43.94 6.42
N GLY A 30 -9.62 43.76 7.73
CA GLY A 30 -10.74 44.14 8.57
C GLY A 30 -11.77 43.03 8.56
N THR A 31 -11.54 41.92 9.27
CA THR A 31 -12.45 41.31 10.26
C THR A 31 -11.81 40.04 10.84
N LEU A 32 -11.56 40.06 12.14
CA LEU A 32 -11.09 38.95 12.96
C LEU A 32 -12.13 37.83 13.03
N LEU A 33 -11.85 36.67 12.43
CA LEU A 33 -12.33 35.39 12.93
C LEU A 33 -11.11 34.67 13.51
N ALA A 34 -10.99 34.76 14.83
CA ALA A 34 -10.02 34.02 15.61
C ALA A 34 -10.27 32.52 15.40
N CYS A 35 -9.30 31.84 14.79
CA CYS A 35 -9.26 30.39 14.68
C CYS A 35 -8.79 29.82 16.03
N PRO A 36 -9.62 29.11 16.81
CA PRO A 36 -9.22 28.57 18.10
C PRO A 36 -8.70 27.13 17.90
N TYR A 37 -7.64 26.96 17.13
CA TYR A 37 -6.89 25.71 17.07
C TYR A 37 -5.44 25.98 17.48
N LEU A 38 -5.29 26.52 18.69
CA LEU A 38 -4.08 26.35 19.47
C LEU A 38 -3.90 24.85 19.73
N CYS A 39 -3.04 24.23 18.94
CA CYS A 39 -2.53 22.89 19.18
C CYS A 39 -1.93 22.86 20.59
N PRO A 40 -2.51 22.13 21.57
CA PRO A 40 -1.95 22.08 22.90
C PRO A 40 -0.66 21.27 22.81
N ARG A 41 0.49 21.93 22.97
CA ARG A 41 1.76 21.28 23.29
C ARG A 41 1.52 20.35 24.48
N SER A 42 1.55 19.04 24.22
CA SER A 42 1.34 18.04 25.26
C SER A 42 2.36 18.23 26.39
N PRO A 43 1.94 18.21 27.66
CA PRO A 43 2.89 18.21 28.77
C PRO A 43 3.70 16.91 28.71
N ARG A 44 5.03 17.04 28.76
CA ARG A 44 5.97 15.92 28.92
C ARG A 44 5.57 15.12 30.17
N ALA A 45 4.88 14.01 29.96
CA ALA A 45 4.65 13.03 31.00
C ALA A 45 5.98 12.31 31.27
N LEU A 46 6.66 12.71 32.34
CA LEU A 46 7.68 11.91 32.98
C LEU A 46 7.01 10.65 33.53
N TYR A 47 7.09 9.55 32.79
CA TYR A 47 6.70 8.24 33.31
C TYR A 47 7.80 7.74 34.28
N PRO A 48 7.45 7.29 35.50
CA PRO A 48 8.39 6.59 36.35
C PRO A 48 8.59 5.18 35.80
N SER A 49 9.81 4.89 35.34
CA SER A 49 10.25 3.58 34.89
C SER A 49 10.53 2.66 36.08
N LEU A 50 9.50 2.11 36.69
CA LEU A 50 9.65 1.04 37.67
C LEU A 50 8.59 -0.04 37.45
N PHE A 51 9.10 -1.27 37.36
CA PHE A 51 8.41 -2.56 37.20
C PHE A 51 7.90 -2.90 35.79
N TYR A 52 8.67 -3.73 35.07
CA TYR A 52 8.12 -4.94 34.42
C TYR A 52 9.19 -6.00 34.14
N SER A 53 8.87 -7.23 34.58
CA SER A 53 9.32 -8.56 34.15
C SER A 53 10.80 -8.98 34.16
N ARG A 54 11.12 -9.79 35.17
CA ARG A 54 11.96 -10.99 35.00
C ARG A 54 11.13 -12.05 34.25
N ALA A 55 11.42 -12.28 32.97
CA ALA A 55 10.99 -13.48 32.26
C ALA A 55 12.07 -13.91 31.25
N PHE A 56 12.48 -15.17 31.37
CA PHE A 56 13.19 -16.01 30.38
C PHE A 56 14.31 -15.35 29.56
N ARG A 57 15.53 -15.36 30.10
CA ARG A 57 16.74 -14.99 29.36
C ARG A 57 17.42 -16.25 28.82
N PHE A 58 16.92 -16.78 27.70
CA PHE A 58 17.69 -17.74 26.91
C PHE A 58 18.82 -16.95 26.21
N SER A 59 20.06 -17.15 26.66
CA SER A 59 21.24 -16.45 26.11
C SER A 59 21.63 -17.04 24.76
N MET A 60 20.82 -16.77 23.73
CA MET A 60 21.20 -16.98 22.34
C MET A 60 22.17 -15.87 21.93
N SER A 61 23.23 -16.22 21.18
CA SER A 61 24.26 -15.27 20.70
C SER A 61 23.65 -13.94 20.25
N SER A 62 24.01 -12.86 20.94
CA SER A 62 23.18 -11.64 21.03
C SER A 62 22.96 -10.90 19.69
N SER A 63 23.73 -11.20 18.65
CA SER A 63 23.56 -10.62 17.31
C SER A 63 22.56 -11.37 16.45
N ILE A 64 22.50 -12.70 16.55
CA ILE A 64 21.60 -13.55 15.76
C ILE A 64 20.18 -13.45 16.30
N GLY A 65 20.00 -13.52 17.62
CA GLY A 65 18.68 -13.38 18.25
C GLY A 65 18.00 -12.05 17.93
N ARG A 66 18.76 -10.95 17.88
CA ARG A 66 18.26 -9.62 17.50
C ARG A 66 17.88 -9.49 16.02
N ARG A 67 18.46 -10.29 15.13
CA ARG A 67 18.08 -10.34 13.70
C ARG A 67 16.86 -11.22 13.47
N LEU A 68 16.71 -12.30 14.25
CA LEU A 68 15.56 -13.20 14.17
C LEU A 68 14.29 -12.52 14.68
N PHE A 69 14.37 -11.90 15.86
CA PHE A 69 13.26 -11.21 16.51
C PHE A 69 13.63 -9.73 16.65
N GLY A 70 13.12 -8.94 15.71
CA GLY A 70 13.23 -7.49 15.71
C GLY A 70 12.07 -6.87 16.49
N LYS A 71 12.16 -5.58 16.76
CA LYS A 71 11.04 -4.80 17.28
C LYS A 71 10.45 -3.99 16.16
N ALA A 72 9.13 -4.06 16.00
CA ALA A 72 8.43 -3.17 15.11
C ALA A 72 8.53 -1.71 15.61
N THR A 73 8.56 -0.75 14.71
CA THR A 73 8.56 0.69 15.01
C THR A 73 7.48 1.41 14.20
N LEU A 74 7.03 2.57 14.69
CA LEU A 74 6.07 3.40 13.97
C LEU A 74 6.75 4.22 12.86
N TRP A 75 6.05 4.43 11.75
CA TRP A 75 6.53 5.25 10.63
C TRP A 75 6.69 6.74 10.98
N GLN A 76 5.93 7.28 11.93
CA GLN A 76 6.00 8.71 12.27
C GLN A 76 6.92 9.05 13.47
N ASP A 77 7.38 8.06 14.24
CA ASP A 77 8.27 8.31 15.39
C ASP A 77 9.76 8.45 14.96
N TRP A 78 10.03 8.85 13.71
CA TRP A 78 11.36 8.90 13.07
C TRP A 78 12.23 10.13 13.45
N ASP A 79 12.21 10.55 14.72
CA ASP A 79 13.19 11.52 15.27
C ASP A 79 14.63 10.93 15.39
N SER A 80 14.85 9.70 14.90
CA SER A 80 16.13 8.98 14.92
C SER A 80 16.79 8.98 13.53
N PRO A 81 18.11 9.18 13.42
CA PRO A 81 18.81 9.23 12.13
C PRO A 81 18.63 7.92 11.36
N SER A 82 17.88 8.00 10.24
CA SER A 82 17.82 7.11 9.08
C SER A 82 18.28 5.66 9.27
N GLN A 83 17.34 4.73 9.51
CA GLN A 83 17.56 3.31 9.22
C GLN A 83 17.38 3.04 7.71
N PRO A 84 18.10 2.06 7.13
CA PRO A 84 18.14 1.84 5.69
C PRO A 84 16.82 1.30 5.11
N GLU A 85 16.27 2.04 4.16
CA GLU A 85 14.97 1.94 3.49
C GLU A 85 14.75 0.70 2.58
N GLY A 86 15.65 -0.28 2.58
CA GLY A 86 15.79 -1.23 1.47
C GLY A 86 14.84 -2.44 1.48
N ALA A 87 14.88 -3.27 2.53
CA ALA A 87 14.31 -4.62 2.46
C ALA A 87 12.77 -4.66 2.50
N THR A 88 12.15 -3.83 3.34
CA THR A 88 10.68 -3.77 3.48
C THR A 88 10.01 -3.27 2.19
N ARG A 89 10.67 -2.36 1.46
CA ARG A 89 10.16 -1.76 0.22
C ARG A 89 10.02 -2.77 -0.93
N TYR A 90 10.89 -3.78 -0.99
CA TYR A 90 10.81 -4.82 -2.04
C TYR A 90 9.62 -5.76 -1.84
N TRP A 91 9.30 -6.12 -0.61
CA TRP A 91 8.17 -7.00 -0.34
C TRP A 91 6.82 -6.35 -0.64
N GLU A 92 6.69 -5.06 -0.37
CA GLU A 92 5.52 -4.29 -0.76
C GLU A 92 5.36 -4.28 -2.30
N LEU A 93 6.46 -4.16 -3.05
CA LEU A 93 6.41 -4.23 -4.52
C LEU A 93 5.99 -5.61 -5.00
N PHE A 94 6.43 -6.66 -4.30
CA PHE A 94 6.00 -8.02 -4.59
C PHE A 94 4.49 -8.21 -4.37
N THR A 95 3.92 -7.64 -3.30
CA THR A 95 2.47 -7.69 -3.09
C THR A 95 1.69 -6.90 -4.14
N ASP A 96 2.23 -5.80 -4.66
CA ASP A 96 1.61 -5.06 -5.78
C ASP A 96 1.59 -5.90 -7.06
N LEU A 97 2.68 -6.62 -7.35
CA LEU A 97 2.74 -7.54 -8.49
C LEU A 97 1.73 -8.68 -8.36
N LEU A 98 1.52 -9.21 -7.15
CA LEU A 98 0.48 -10.22 -6.90
C LEU A 98 -0.92 -9.64 -7.16
N MET A 99 -1.19 -8.39 -6.79
CA MET A 99 -2.47 -7.74 -7.11
C MET A 99 -2.70 -7.56 -8.61
N VAL A 100 -1.64 -7.27 -9.36
CA VAL A 100 -1.73 -7.18 -10.83
C VAL A 100 -2.00 -8.55 -11.43
N ALA A 101 -1.31 -9.59 -10.97
CA ALA A 101 -1.57 -10.96 -11.38
C ALA A 101 -3.01 -11.40 -11.02
N ALA A 102 -3.53 -10.97 -9.87
CA ALA A 102 -4.92 -11.20 -9.48
C ALA A 102 -5.88 -10.54 -10.47
N ALA A 103 -5.70 -9.26 -10.78
CA ALA A 103 -6.57 -8.55 -11.70
C ALA A 103 -6.60 -9.22 -13.09
N SER A 104 -5.43 -9.63 -13.60
CA SER A 104 -5.30 -10.32 -14.90
C SER A 104 -5.99 -11.69 -14.88
N SER A 105 -5.71 -12.53 -13.87
CA SER A 105 -6.30 -13.87 -13.75
C SER A 105 -7.81 -13.83 -13.56
N LEU A 106 -8.34 -12.92 -12.74
CA LEU A 106 -9.78 -12.81 -12.55
C LEU A 106 -10.49 -12.22 -13.77
N ALA A 107 -9.82 -11.32 -14.52
CA ALA A 107 -10.34 -10.81 -15.77
C ALA A 107 -10.47 -11.92 -16.84
N ASP A 108 -9.53 -12.86 -16.88
CA ASP A 108 -9.61 -14.03 -17.76
C ASP A 108 -10.77 -14.95 -17.39
N ASN A 109 -10.95 -15.25 -16.09
CA ASN A 109 -12.12 -16.03 -15.63
C ASN A 109 -13.46 -15.35 -16.00
N LEU A 110 -13.52 -14.02 -15.94
CA LEU A 110 -14.71 -13.25 -16.34
C LEU A 110 -14.95 -13.27 -17.86
N LYS A 111 -13.90 -13.39 -18.68
CA LYS A 111 -14.05 -13.55 -20.14
C LYS A 111 -14.67 -14.90 -20.48
N ASP A 112 -14.33 -15.94 -19.72
CA ASP A 112 -14.84 -17.30 -19.91
C ASP A 112 -16.32 -17.42 -19.49
N ASP A 113 -16.74 -16.73 -18.42
CA ASP A 113 -18.14 -16.63 -18.00
C ASP A 113 -18.61 -15.17 -17.84
N THR A 114 -19.20 -14.64 -18.92
CA THR A 114 -19.79 -13.29 -18.95
C THR A 114 -21.22 -13.21 -18.38
N SER A 115 -21.70 -14.27 -17.73
CA SER A 115 -23.00 -14.26 -17.05
C SER A 115 -23.00 -13.35 -15.82
N ILE A 116 -24.20 -13.06 -15.29
CA ILE A 116 -24.35 -12.34 -14.02
C ILE A 116 -23.66 -13.10 -12.88
N SER A 117 -23.64 -14.44 -12.93
CA SER A 117 -22.99 -15.28 -11.93
C SER A 117 -21.47 -15.07 -11.96
N GLY A 118 -20.84 -15.18 -13.13
CA GLY A 118 -19.42 -14.92 -13.31
C GLY A 118 -19.02 -13.50 -12.90
N PHE A 119 -19.87 -12.50 -13.16
CA PHE A 119 -19.64 -11.13 -12.71
C PHE A 119 -19.68 -10.99 -11.17
N VAL A 120 -20.63 -11.64 -10.50
CA VAL A 120 -20.71 -11.64 -9.02
C VAL A 120 -19.50 -12.37 -8.41
N GLU A 121 -19.10 -13.49 -9.01
CA GLU A 121 -17.91 -14.26 -8.62
C GLU A 121 -16.64 -13.41 -8.73
N PHE A 122 -16.48 -12.70 -9.85
CA PHE A 122 -15.40 -11.75 -10.08
C PHE A 122 -15.35 -10.69 -8.97
N ILE A 123 -16.47 -10.01 -8.70
CA ILE A 123 -16.53 -8.94 -7.68
C ILE A 123 -16.15 -9.49 -6.30
N LEU A 124 -16.72 -10.61 -5.88
CA LEU A 124 -16.48 -11.16 -4.54
C LEU A 124 -15.04 -11.63 -4.38
N SER A 125 -14.52 -12.38 -5.34
CA SER A 125 -13.14 -12.89 -5.31
C SER A 125 -12.13 -11.74 -5.36
N TYR A 126 -12.35 -10.77 -6.24
CA TYR A 126 -11.50 -9.58 -6.35
C TYR A 126 -11.52 -8.75 -5.08
N SER A 127 -12.70 -8.59 -4.45
CA SER A 127 -12.84 -7.85 -3.19
C SER A 127 -12.06 -8.51 -2.05
N VAL A 128 -12.12 -9.82 -1.93
CA VAL A 128 -11.37 -10.59 -0.91
C VAL A 128 -9.86 -10.45 -1.11
N ILE A 129 -9.38 -10.60 -2.35
CA ILE A 129 -7.95 -10.48 -2.68
C ILE A 129 -7.47 -9.04 -2.45
N THR A 130 -8.24 -8.05 -2.89
CA THR A 130 -7.95 -6.62 -2.70
C THR A 130 -7.90 -6.27 -1.22
N ASN A 131 -8.81 -6.79 -0.39
CA ASN A 131 -8.74 -6.57 1.05
C ASN A 131 -7.50 -7.22 1.67
N GLY A 132 -7.09 -8.40 1.20
CA GLY A 132 -5.82 -9.00 1.58
C GLY A 132 -4.63 -8.06 1.34
N TRP A 133 -4.56 -7.44 0.16
CA TRP A 133 -3.55 -6.43 -0.15
C TRP A 133 -3.67 -5.18 0.72
N LEU A 134 -4.89 -4.64 0.93
CA LEU A 134 -5.13 -3.48 1.79
C LEU A 134 -4.69 -3.73 3.24
N LEU A 135 -4.93 -4.91 3.79
CA LEU A 135 -4.46 -5.28 5.13
C LEU A 135 -2.95 -5.11 5.27
N TYR A 136 -2.19 -5.61 4.30
CA TYR A 136 -0.73 -5.50 4.34
C TYR A 136 -0.27 -4.08 3.98
N THR A 137 -0.64 -3.58 2.81
CA THR A 137 -0.09 -2.33 2.26
C THR A 137 -0.60 -1.09 2.99
N HIS A 138 -1.91 -1.02 3.25
CA HIS A 138 -2.54 0.15 3.87
C HIS A 138 -2.59 0.06 5.40
N HIS A 139 -3.00 -1.08 5.97
CA HIS A 139 -3.16 -1.18 7.42
C HIS A 139 -1.84 -1.46 8.16
N TYR A 140 -0.97 -2.31 7.60
CA TYR A 140 0.30 -2.66 8.22
C TYR A 140 1.44 -1.73 7.80
N THR A 141 1.87 -1.74 6.53
CA THR A 141 3.10 -1.05 6.11
C THR A 141 2.98 0.46 6.08
N ALA A 142 1.79 1.04 6.06
CA ALA A 142 1.62 2.49 6.21
C ALA A 142 1.87 2.99 7.65
N ARG A 143 1.90 2.09 8.64
CA ARG A 143 1.99 2.46 10.07
C ARG A 143 3.20 1.85 10.76
N PHE A 144 3.57 0.63 10.39
CA PHE A 144 4.60 -0.16 11.05
C PHE A 144 5.74 -0.50 10.10
N VAL A 145 6.95 -0.48 10.64
CA VAL A 145 8.15 -0.99 9.99
C VAL A 145 8.71 -2.11 10.86
N GLU A 146 8.91 -3.29 10.27
CA GLU A 146 9.59 -4.40 10.92
C GLU A 146 10.54 -5.09 9.94
N GLY A 147 11.84 -5.12 10.28
CA GLY A 147 12.89 -5.74 9.47
C GLY A 147 13.35 -7.10 9.99
N SER A 148 12.56 -7.76 10.84
CA SER A 148 12.95 -9.04 11.45
C SER A 148 12.89 -10.19 10.44
N LEU A 149 13.76 -11.19 10.62
CA LEU A 149 13.72 -12.39 9.78
C LEU A 149 12.41 -13.16 10.00
N ALA A 150 11.90 -13.20 11.23
CA ALA A 150 10.61 -13.82 11.55
C ALA A 150 9.47 -13.16 10.78
N HIS A 151 9.41 -11.82 10.77
CA HIS A 151 8.44 -11.07 9.97
C HIS A 151 8.57 -11.42 8.48
N SER A 152 9.79 -11.46 7.94
CA SER A 152 10.03 -11.80 6.54
C SER A 152 9.54 -13.22 6.16
N PHE A 153 9.70 -14.20 7.05
CA PHE A 153 9.19 -15.55 6.83
C PHE A 153 7.65 -15.62 6.89
N ILE A 154 7.03 -14.92 7.85
CA ILE A 154 5.57 -14.86 7.93
C ILE A 154 4.99 -14.15 6.71
N LEU A 155 5.66 -13.08 6.26
CA LEU A 155 5.30 -12.36 5.06
C LEU A 155 5.43 -13.21 3.79
N LEU A 156 6.46 -14.06 3.70
CA LEU A 156 6.56 -15.03 2.61
C LEU A 156 5.35 -15.98 2.60
N ILE A 157 4.92 -16.50 3.77
CA ILE A 157 3.73 -17.35 3.87
C ILE A 157 2.48 -16.58 3.45
N PHE A 158 2.34 -15.32 3.89
CA PHE A 158 1.26 -14.44 3.48
C PHE A 158 1.20 -14.26 1.95
N CYS A 159 2.34 -13.97 1.32
CA CYS A 159 2.43 -13.78 -0.12
C CYS A 159 2.17 -15.08 -0.91
N LEU A 160 2.68 -16.23 -0.43
CA LEU A 160 2.39 -17.53 -1.04
C LEU A 160 0.92 -17.88 -0.94
N ALA A 161 0.30 -17.64 0.21
CA ALA A 161 -1.13 -17.85 0.42
C ALA A 161 -1.97 -16.95 -0.50
N MET A 162 -1.57 -15.69 -0.66
CA MET A 162 -2.18 -14.77 -1.62
C MET A 162 -2.04 -15.29 -3.06
N ALA A 163 -0.84 -15.72 -3.47
CA ALA A 163 -0.62 -16.29 -4.81
C ALA A 163 -1.48 -17.55 -5.06
N VAL A 164 -1.58 -18.45 -4.08
CA VAL A 164 -2.45 -19.65 -4.18
C VAL A 164 -3.92 -19.25 -4.28
N SER A 165 -4.36 -18.22 -3.55
CA SER A 165 -5.74 -17.71 -3.65
C SER A 165 -6.03 -17.15 -5.05
N ILE A 166 -5.06 -16.49 -5.69
CA ILE A 166 -5.21 -15.98 -7.06
C ILE A 166 -5.39 -17.12 -8.05
N VAL A 167 -4.54 -18.15 -7.99
CA VAL A 167 -4.60 -19.31 -8.90
C VAL A 167 -5.90 -20.10 -8.73
N ASN A 168 -6.49 -20.09 -7.54
CA ASN A 168 -7.74 -20.79 -7.24
C ASN A 168 -8.93 -19.84 -7.15
N ALA A 169 -8.88 -18.66 -7.76
CA ALA A 169 -9.98 -17.70 -7.70
C ALA A 169 -11.17 -18.22 -8.53
N GLY A 170 -12.13 -18.87 -7.87
CA GLY A 170 -13.43 -19.15 -8.46
C GLY A 170 -14.31 -20.11 -7.65
N TYR A 171 -15.56 -20.29 -8.07
CA TYR A 171 -16.53 -21.13 -7.36
C TYR A 171 -16.18 -22.62 -7.43
N ASP A 172 -15.67 -23.10 -8.57
CA ASP A 172 -15.27 -24.51 -8.73
C ASP A 172 -14.10 -24.90 -7.81
N THR A 173 -13.24 -23.94 -7.48
CA THR A 173 -12.07 -24.11 -6.60
C THR A 173 -12.23 -23.39 -5.26
N ALA A 174 -13.46 -23.05 -4.88
CA ALA A 174 -13.79 -22.22 -3.71
C ALA A 174 -13.19 -22.72 -2.39
N GLN A 175 -13.05 -24.04 -2.23
CA GLN A 175 -12.44 -24.63 -1.05
C GLN A 175 -10.96 -24.26 -0.93
N TYR A 176 -10.21 -24.39 -2.03
CA TYR A 176 -8.78 -24.06 -2.09
C TYR A 176 -8.56 -22.56 -1.99
N PHE A 177 -9.40 -21.76 -2.65
CA PHE A 177 -9.44 -20.30 -2.48
C PHE A 177 -9.57 -19.92 -1.01
N SER A 178 -10.63 -20.41 -0.36
CA SER A 178 -10.96 -20.05 1.01
C SER A 178 -9.90 -20.51 2.00
N LEU A 179 -9.30 -21.69 1.79
CA LEU A 179 -8.18 -22.18 2.59
C LEU A 179 -6.95 -21.28 2.45
N ALA A 180 -6.60 -20.90 1.23
CA ALA A 180 -5.48 -20.01 0.96
C ALA A 180 -5.69 -18.64 1.63
N VAL A 181 -6.90 -18.08 1.54
CA VAL A 181 -7.24 -16.83 2.23
C VAL A 181 -7.16 -16.99 3.76
N VAL A 182 -7.61 -18.10 4.35
CA VAL A 182 -7.45 -18.36 5.78
C VAL A 182 -5.97 -18.35 6.19
N VAL A 183 -5.10 -19.02 5.44
CA VAL A 183 -3.64 -19.02 5.70
C VAL A 183 -3.08 -17.60 5.60
N GLN A 184 -3.53 -16.81 4.62
CA GLN A 184 -3.17 -15.41 4.46
C GLN A 184 -3.60 -14.59 5.69
N ARG A 185 -4.85 -14.72 6.16
CA ARG A 185 -5.38 -14.00 7.34
C ARG A 185 -4.66 -14.40 8.63
N VAL A 186 -4.36 -15.68 8.82
CA VAL A 186 -3.60 -16.16 10.00
C VAL A 186 -2.18 -15.62 9.98
N SER A 187 -1.53 -15.58 8.81
CA SER A 187 -0.19 -14.99 8.66
C SER A 187 -0.21 -13.50 9.00
N PHE A 188 -1.25 -12.78 8.57
CA PHE A 188 -1.42 -11.37 8.93
C PHE A 188 -1.59 -11.17 10.44
N LEU A 189 -2.42 -11.97 11.11
CA LEU A 189 -2.57 -11.94 12.57
C LEU A 189 -1.24 -12.24 13.29
N ALA A 190 -0.42 -13.14 12.75
CA ALA A 190 0.90 -13.44 13.29
C ALA A 190 1.86 -12.24 13.16
N MET A 191 1.77 -11.44 12.09
CA MET A 191 2.54 -10.18 11.97
C MET A 191 2.05 -9.11 12.95
N LEU A 192 0.76 -9.08 13.27
CA LEU A 192 0.20 -8.15 14.26
C LEU A 192 0.57 -8.50 15.71
N PHE A 193 0.88 -9.77 15.98
CA PHE A 193 1.11 -10.27 17.34
C PHE A 193 2.28 -9.56 18.06
N PRO A 194 3.51 -9.46 17.50
CA PRO A 194 4.60 -8.73 18.15
C PRO A 194 4.26 -7.27 18.44
N ILE A 195 3.59 -6.59 17.51
CA ILE A 195 3.20 -5.17 17.65
C ILE A 195 2.28 -4.97 18.86
N TYR A 196 1.33 -5.88 19.08
CA TYR A 196 0.42 -5.80 20.21
C TYR A 196 1.17 -5.82 21.55
N PHE A 197 2.20 -6.66 21.70
CA PHE A 197 2.95 -6.75 22.94
C PHE A 197 3.94 -5.60 23.11
N ASP A 198 4.67 -5.27 22.06
CA ASP A 198 5.80 -4.33 22.11
C ASP A 198 5.37 -2.86 22.10
N MET A 199 4.20 -2.52 21.53
CA MET A 199 3.75 -1.14 21.37
C MET A 199 2.39 -0.89 22.07
N PRO A 200 2.38 -0.50 23.36
CA PRO A 200 1.14 -0.21 24.09
C PRO A 200 0.22 0.81 23.41
N ARG A 201 0.81 1.82 22.74
CA ARG A 201 0.08 2.85 21.98
C ARG A 201 -0.71 2.28 20.80
N ALA A 202 -0.21 1.21 20.16
CA ALA A 202 -0.82 0.58 18.99
C ALA A 202 -1.85 -0.51 19.35
N ARG A 203 -1.91 -0.95 20.61
CA ARG A 203 -2.74 -2.10 21.04
C ARG A 203 -4.20 -1.99 20.63
N TRP A 204 -4.82 -0.83 20.84
CA TRP A 204 -6.23 -0.64 20.49
C TRP A 204 -6.47 -0.83 18.99
N HIS A 205 -5.65 -0.19 18.16
CA HIS A 205 -5.73 -0.29 16.70
C HIS A 205 -5.51 -1.74 16.24
N VAL A 206 -4.45 -2.39 16.73
CA VAL A 206 -4.11 -3.77 16.38
C VAL A 206 -5.16 -4.77 16.86
N SER A 207 -5.71 -4.59 18.06
CA SER A 207 -6.80 -5.44 18.57
C SER A 207 -8.06 -5.31 17.73
N TRP A 208 -8.40 -4.09 17.30
CA TRP A 208 -9.58 -3.90 16.47
C TRP A 208 -9.40 -4.52 15.07
N LEU A 209 -8.26 -4.25 14.44
CA LEU A 209 -7.91 -4.82 13.14
C LEU A 209 -7.88 -6.36 13.22
N GLY A 210 -7.22 -6.90 14.24
CA GLY A 210 -7.16 -8.33 14.50
C GLY A 210 -8.54 -8.94 14.77
N ALA A 211 -9.40 -8.28 15.55
CA ALA A 211 -10.77 -8.74 15.79
C ALA A 211 -11.60 -8.82 14.51
N THR A 212 -11.43 -7.84 13.61
CA THR A 212 -12.13 -7.82 12.32
C THR A 212 -11.67 -8.97 11.42
N VAL A 213 -10.35 -9.21 11.36
CA VAL A 213 -9.80 -10.35 10.61
C VAL A 213 -10.25 -11.69 11.22
N VAL A 214 -10.28 -11.81 12.55
CA VAL A 214 -10.80 -13.02 13.21
C VAL A 214 -12.28 -13.22 12.92
N ALA A 215 -13.07 -12.15 12.80
CA ALA A 215 -14.50 -12.23 12.49
C ALA A 215 -14.80 -12.79 11.08
N THR A 216 -13.87 -12.72 10.14
CA THR A 216 -14.05 -13.27 8.78
C THR A 216 -13.71 -14.76 8.68
N LEU A 217 -12.86 -15.29 9.57
CA LEU A 217 -12.41 -16.69 9.55
C LEU A 217 -13.55 -17.74 9.58
N PRO A 218 -14.62 -17.58 10.40
CA PRO A 218 -15.72 -18.54 10.41
C PRO A 218 -16.44 -18.65 9.06
N PHE A 219 -16.57 -17.55 8.32
CA PHE A 219 -17.22 -17.56 7.01
C PHE A 219 -16.37 -18.30 5.97
N PHE A 220 -15.05 -18.12 5.97
CA PHE A 220 -14.17 -18.94 5.14
C PHE A 220 -14.21 -20.42 5.55
N ALA A 221 -14.29 -20.73 6.85
CA ALA A 221 -14.47 -22.10 7.30
C ALA A 221 -15.78 -22.71 6.75
N VAL A 222 -16.88 -21.95 6.71
CA VAL A 222 -18.13 -22.39 6.07
C VAL A 222 -17.91 -22.68 4.59
N ALA A 223 -17.22 -21.80 3.84
CA ALA A 223 -16.93 -22.03 2.43
C ALA A 223 -16.05 -23.27 2.17
N ILE A 224 -15.11 -23.57 3.07
CA ILE A 224 -14.25 -24.77 3.00
C ILE A 224 -15.09 -26.05 3.20
N PHE A 225 -15.89 -26.12 4.26
CA PHE A 225 -16.61 -27.35 4.62
C PHE A 225 -17.96 -27.51 3.90
N ARG A 226 -18.53 -26.41 3.40
CA ARG A 226 -19.86 -26.37 2.77
C ARG A 226 -19.85 -25.49 1.51
N PRO A 227 -19.35 -26.01 0.37
CA PRO A 227 -19.23 -25.25 -0.88
C PRO A 227 -20.54 -24.64 -1.40
N ASN A 228 -21.69 -25.25 -1.09
CA ASN A 228 -23.01 -24.72 -1.47
C ASN A 228 -23.32 -23.35 -0.85
N PHE A 229 -22.64 -22.96 0.23
CA PHE A 229 -22.82 -21.67 0.91
C PHE A 229 -21.70 -20.67 0.61
N THR A 230 -20.81 -20.97 -0.35
CA THR A 230 -19.66 -20.11 -0.69
C THR A 230 -20.09 -18.68 -1.03
N LEU A 231 -21.10 -18.52 -1.89
CA LEU A 231 -21.60 -17.20 -2.28
C LEU A 231 -22.01 -16.36 -1.06
N LEU A 232 -22.80 -16.94 -0.16
CA LEU A 232 -23.25 -16.27 1.06
C LEU A 232 -22.08 -15.95 1.98
N ALA A 233 -21.19 -16.93 2.20
CA ALA A 233 -20.02 -16.76 3.05
C ALA A 233 -19.09 -15.64 2.56
N TRP A 234 -18.73 -15.63 1.28
CA TRP A 234 -17.88 -14.58 0.69
C TRP A 234 -18.57 -13.22 0.70
N THR A 235 -19.89 -13.16 0.49
CA THR A 235 -20.66 -11.93 0.62
C THR A 235 -20.57 -11.36 2.03
N CYS A 236 -20.74 -12.20 3.06
CA CYS A 236 -20.59 -11.77 4.46
C CYS A 236 -19.17 -11.27 4.74
N VAL A 237 -18.14 -11.93 4.22
CA VAL A 237 -16.75 -11.47 4.35
C VAL A 237 -16.57 -10.10 3.70
N ALA A 238 -17.01 -9.93 2.44
CA ALA A 238 -16.87 -8.66 1.73
C ALA A 238 -17.56 -7.51 2.48
N VAL A 239 -18.74 -7.75 3.07
CA VAL A 239 -19.42 -6.75 3.90
C VAL A 239 -18.62 -6.41 5.15
N ILE A 240 -18.06 -7.39 5.84
CA ILE A 240 -17.20 -7.14 7.03
C ILE A 240 -15.95 -6.35 6.63
N ASP A 241 -15.28 -6.77 5.56
CA ASP A 241 -14.05 -6.15 5.06
C ASP A 241 -14.30 -4.71 4.59
N TRP A 242 -15.41 -4.42 3.90
CA TRP A 242 -15.77 -3.05 3.54
C TRP A 242 -16.16 -2.22 4.75
N SER A 243 -16.87 -2.81 5.72
CA SER A 243 -17.23 -2.10 6.95
C SER A 243 -15.98 -1.67 7.73
N LEU A 244 -14.87 -2.43 7.65
CA LEU A 244 -13.58 -2.02 8.23
C LEU A 244 -13.10 -0.70 7.66
N GLU A 245 -13.20 -0.48 6.35
CA GLU A 245 -12.71 0.75 5.71
C GLU A 245 -13.61 1.95 6.03
N PHE A 246 -14.94 1.77 5.98
CA PHE A 246 -15.89 2.86 6.24
C PHE A 246 -16.03 3.20 7.72
N ILE A 247 -16.14 2.19 8.59
CA ILE A 247 -16.29 2.38 10.04
C ILE A 247 -14.91 2.67 10.66
N GLY A 248 -13.84 2.11 10.07
CA GLY A 248 -12.42 2.40 10.26
C GLY A 248 -12.13 3.80 10.77
N THR A 249 -12.42 4.72 9.87
CA THR A 249 -12.16 6.15 9.99
C THR A 249 -12.99 6.83 11.08
N THR A 250 -14.19 6.31 11.38
CA THR A 250 -15.09 6.90 12.37
C THR A 250 -14.79 6.43 13.79
N VAL A 251 -14.49 5.14 13.98
CA VAL A 251 -14.28 4.54 15.30
C VAL A 251 -12.89 4.86 15.87
N LEU A 252 -11.88 5.05 15.03
CA LEU A 252 -10.53 5.41 15.48
C LEU A 252 -10.30 6.91 15.70
N ARG A 253 -11.33 7.76 15.64
CA ARG A 253 -11.18 9.21 15.82
C ARG A 253 -10.53 9.59 17.16
N GLY A 254 -9.74 10.67 17.14
CA GLY A 254 -9.09 11.25 18.33
C GLY A 254 -7.74 10.60 18.68
N ASN A 255 -7.41 10.56 19.99
CA ASN A 255 -6.11 10.08 20.49
C ASN A 255 -5.82 8.59 20.28
N ARG A 256 -6.74 7.86 19.65
CA ARG A 256 -6.63 6.42 19.33
C ARG A 256 -6.23 6.19 17.87
N LEU A 257 -6.20 7.24 17.04
CA LEU A 257 -5.74 7.15 15.66
C LEU A 257 -4.22 7.00 15.67
N LEU A 258 -3.76 5.88 15.11
CA LEU A 258 -2.34 5.72 14.80
C LEU A 258 -2.12 6.37 13.44
N PRO A 259 -1.28 7.41 13.36
CA PRO A 259 -1.16 8.18 12.15
C PRO A 259 -0.53 7.32 11.06
N ALA A 260 -1.19 7.28 9.90
CA ALA A 260 -0.71 6.57 8.73
C ALA A 260 0.23 7.47 7.94
N ASN A 261 1.27 6.88 7.34
CA ASN A 261 2.06 7.55 6.33
C ASN A 261 1.26 7.62 5.02
N ILE A 262 0.57 8.76 4.82
CA ILE A 262 -0.27 9.02 3.66
C ILE A 262 0.60 9.07 2.38
N GLU A 263 1.79 9.64 2.47
CA GLU A 263 2.73 9.73 1.35
C GLU A 263 3.17 8.33 0.90
N HIS A 264 3.52 7.46 1.85
CA HIS A 264 3.85 6.07 1.55
C HIS A 264 2.67 5.34 0.89
N SER A 265 1.47 5.43 1.47
CA SER A 265 0.28 4.78 0.91
C SER A 265 -0.03 5.25 -0.51
N LYS A 266 0.12 6.55 -0.76
CA LYS A 266 -0.06 7.17 -2.06
C LYS A 266 0.97 6.68 -3.08
N ASP A 267 2.23 6.60 -2.67
CA ASP A 267 3.31 6.06 -3.51
C ASP A 267 3.03 4.60 -3.87
N ARG A 268 2.56 3.79 -2.92
CA ARG A 268 2.17 2.40 -3.17
C ARG A 268 1.02 2.29 -4.18
N LEU A 269 -0.03 3.08 -4.01
CA LEU A 269 -1.16 3.09 -4.94
C LEU A 269 -0.74 3.55 -6.34
N GLY A 270 0.14 4.55 -6.43
CA GLY A 270 0.71 5.01 -7.70
C GLY A 270 1.55 3.93 -8.39
N ILE A 271 2.37 3.21 -7.63
CA ILE A 271 3.14 2.05 -8.14
C ILE A 271 2.20 0.96 -8.63
N LEU A 272 1.17 0.60 -7.86
CA LEU A 272 0.20 -0.43 -8.24
C LEU A 272 -0.47 -0.09 -9.59
N VAL A 273 -0.96 1.15 -9.73
CA VAL A 273 -1.57 1.64 -10.97
C VAL A 273 -0.58 1.56 -12.12
N MET A 274 0.65 2.05 -11.95
CA MET A 274 1.67 2.01 -13.00
C MET A 274 2.02 0.58 -13.44
N VAL A 275 2.09 -0.36 -12.50
CA VAL A 275 2.37 -1.78 -12.79
C VAL A 275 1.19 -2.43 -13.51
N MET A 276 -0.06 -2.16 -13.10
CA MET A 276 -1.25 -2.68 -13.78
C MET A 276 -1.31 -2.19 -15.23
N LEU A 277 -1.05 -0.90 -15.45
CA LEU A 277 -1.02 -0.32 -16.79
C LEU A 277 0.11 -0.93 -17.64
N GLY A 278 1.28 -1.17 -17.04
CA GLY A 278 2.40 -1.85 -17.70
C GLY A 278 2.06 -3.30 -18.12
N GLU A 279 1.41 -4.06 -17.24
CA GLU A 279 0.96 -5.42 -17.56
C GLU A 279 -0.05 -5.43 -18.71
N THR A 280 -1.01 -4.50 -18.71
CA THR A 280 -2.03 -4.40 -19.77
C THR A 280 -1.38 -4.12 -21.13
N VAL A 281 -0.37 -3.25 -21.20
CA VAL A 281 0.39 -2.97 -22.44
C VAL A 281 1.16 -4.21 -22.90
N ILE A 282 1.83 -4.91 -21.98
CA ILE A 282 2.59 -6.12 -22.30
C ILE A 282 1.64 -7.22 -22.82
N SER A 283 0.54 -7.47 -22.11
CA SER A 283 -0.48 -8.46 -22.48
C SER A 283 -1.06 -8.16 -23.86
N SER A 284 -1.48 -6.91 -24.11
CA SER A 284 -1.98 -6.47 -25.42
C SER A 284 -0.95 -6.65 -26.54
N THR A 285 0.32 -6.36 -26.26
CA THR A 285 1.42 -6.51 -27.23
C THR A 285 1.69 -7.97 -27.57
N ILE A 286 1.64 -8.85 -26.58
CA ILE A 286 1.82 -10.30 -26.77
C ILE A 286 0.66 -10.86 -27.58
N SER A 287 -0.59 -10.57 -27.20
CA SER A 287 -1.79 -11.00 -27.93
C SER A 287 -1.74 -10.57 -29.39
N TYR A 288 -1.30 -9.34 -29.66
CA TYR A 288 -1.14 -8.87 -31.04
C TYR A 288 -0.10 -9.64 -31.84
N ARG A 289 1.07 -9.91 -31.25
CA ARG A 289 2.13 -10.67 -31.93
C ARG A 289 1.62 -12.04 -32.37
N GLU A 290 0.79 -12.68 -31.55
CA GLU A 290 0.16 -13.96 -31.89
C GLU A 290 -0.87 -13.84 -33.01
N GLU A 291 -1.72 -12.81 -33.00
CA GLU A 291 -2.73 -12.57 -34.03
C GLU A 291 -2.12 -12.22 -35.39
N VAL A 292 -1.09 -11.36 -35.44
CA VAL A 292 -0.36 -11.04 -36.68
C VAL A 292 0.27 -12.28 -37.30
N SER A 293 0.79 -13.18 -36.47
CA SER A 293 1.35 -14.45 -36.94
C SER A 293 0.31 -15.36 -37.60
N LYS A 294 -0.98 -15.19 -37.29
CA LYS A 294 -2.08 -16.05 -37.79
C LYS A 294 -2.82 -15.43 -38.97
N VAL A 295 -3.13 -14.13 -38.92
CA VAL A 295 -4.11 -13.47 -39.81
C VAL A 295 -3.45 -12.63 -40.92
N GLY A 296 -2.13 -12.38 -40.85
CA GLY A 296 -1.43 -11.54 -41.81
C GLY A 296 -1.67 -10.03 -41.61
N LEU A 297 -1.02 -9.20 -42.43
CA LEU A 297 -0.90 -7.74 -42.27
C LEU A 297 -2.21 -6.94 -42.37
N GLU A 298 -3.34 -7.59 -42.69
CA GLU A 298 -4.58 -6.91 -43.09
C GLU A 298 -5.24 -6.09 -41.95
N LYS A 299 -4.94 -6.40 -40.69
CA LYS A 299 -5.48 -5.69 -39.51
C LYS A 299 -4.48 -4.80 -38.76
N GLN A 300 -3.32 -4.52 -39.34
CA GLN A 300 -2.25 -3.78 -38.66
C GLN A 300 -2.69 -2.38 -38.18
N GLY A 301 -3.57 -1.69 -38.93
CA GLY A 301 -4.04 -0.35 -38.57
C GLY A 301 -4.95 -0.31 -37.33
N GLN A 302 -5.84 -1.29 -37.16
CA GLN A 302 -6.76 -1.37 -36.02
C GLN A 302 -5.98 -1.56 -34.71
N TYR A 303 -4.95 -2.41 -34.74
CA TYR A 303 -4.10 -2.62 -33.58
C TYR A 303 -3.38 -1.35 -33.12
N TYR A 304 -2.75 -0.59 -34.03
CA TYR A 304 -2.08 0.64 -33.63
C TYR A 304 -3.05 1.63 -32.99
N SER A 305 -4.31 1.67 -33.44
CA SER A 305 -5.33 2.49 -32.80
C SER A 305 -5.73 1.99 -31.40
N GLU A 306 -5.91 0.68 -31.21
CA GLU A 306 -6.21 0.09 -29.90
C GLU A 306 -5.06 0.30 -28.90
N LEU A 307 -3.83 0.05 -29.33
CA LEU A 307 -2.63 0.27 -28.52
C LEU A 307 -2.47 1.75 -28.17
N THR A 308 -2.63 2.65 -29.14
CA THR A 308 -2.55 4.10 -28.90
C THR A 308 -3.63 4.54 -27.91
N LEU A 309 -4.85 4.03 -28.04
CA LEU A 309 -5.95 4.35 -27.12
C LEU A 309 -5.66 3.83 -25.71
N ALA A 310 -5.12 2.61 -25.56
CA ALA A 310 -4.66 2.09 -24.28
C ALA A 310 -3.58 2.99 -23.67
N PHE A 311 -2.57 3.40 -24.45
CA PHE A 311 -1.53 4.33 -23.98
C PHE A 311 -2.07 5.72 -23.58
N ILE A 312 -3.02 6.27 -24.34
CA ILE A 312 -3.67 7.54 -23.99
C ILE A 312 -4.44 7.40 -22.67
N LEU A 313 -5.19 6.32 -22.50
CA LEU A 313 -5.93 6.05 -21.27
C LEU A 313 -5.00 5.90 -20.07
N ILE A 314 -3.91 5.14 -20.23
CA ILE A 314 -2.82 5.00 -19.24
C ILE A 314 -2.24 6.37 -18.86
N PHE A 315 -1.93 7.19 -19.87
CA PHE A 315 -1.40 8.53 -19.66
C PHE A 315 -2.39 9.43 -18.93
N MET A 316 -3.69 9.37 -19.26
CA MET A 316 -4.74 10.13 -18.59
C MET A 316 -4.92 9.70 -17.14
N PHE A 317 -4.88 8.40 -16.82
CA PHE A 317 -4.90 7.91 -15.44
C PHE A 317 -3.68 8.37 -14.65
N CYS A 318 -2.50 8.33 -15.27
CA CYS A 318 -1.27 8.86 -14.68
C CYS A 318 -1.38 10.36 -14.42
N LEU A 319 -1.91 11.15 -15.37
CA LEU A 319 -2.14 12.57 -15.17
C LEU A 319 -3.14 12.83 -14.04
N LEU A 320 -4.27 12.13 -14.02
CA LEU A 320 -5.28 12.27 -12.99
C LEU A 320 -4.72 11.96 -11.61
N PHE A 321 -4.00 10.85 -11.47
CA PHE A 321 -3.53 10.36 -10.18
C PHE A 321 -2.35 11.15 -9.62
N PHE A 322 -1.40 11.56 -10.47
CA PHE A 322 -0.20 12.27 -10.04
C PHE A 322 -0.31 13.80 -10.10
N ASN A 323 -1.12 14.35 -11.00
CA ASN A 323 -1.23 15.81 -11.18
C ASN A 323 -2.47 16.43 -10.53
N MET A 324 -3.50 15.66 -10.16
CA MET A 324 -4.67 16.20 -9.42
C MET A 324 -4.60 15.96 -7.91
N GLN A 325 -3.39 15.78 -7.36
CA GLN A 325 -3.25 15.62 -5.91
C GLN A 325 -3.51 16.96 -5.21
N PRO A 326 -4.38 16.97 -4.18
CA PRO A 326 -4.58 18.20 -3.43
C PRO A 326 -3.27 18.61 -2.74
N PRO A 327 -3.03 19.92 -2.54
CA PRO A 327 -1.85 20.41 -1.83
C PRO A 327 -1.67 19.74 -0.47
N ILE A 328 -0.40 19.57 -0.05
CA ILE A 328 -0.03 18.96 1.25
C ILE A 328 -0.72 19.64 2.43
N GLU A 329 -0.99 20.93 2.30
CA GLU A 329 -1.69 21.78 3.26
C GLU A 329 -3.12 21.28 3.58
N HIS A 330 -3.74 20.55 2.66
CA HIS A 330 -5.07 19.96 2.81
C HIS A 330 -5.05 18.48 3.21
N HIS A 331 -3.88 17.82 3.25
CA HIS A 331 -3.78 16.41 3.65
C HIS A 331 -3.90 16.19 5.16
N ALA A 332 -3.85 17.24 5.98
CA ALA A 332 -3.77 17.13 7.45
C ALA A 332 -5.12 17.34 8.18
N CYS A 333 -6.24 17.51 7.47
CA CYS A 333 -7.54 17.85 8.07
C CYS A 333 -8.55 16.69 8.17
N GLU A 334 -8.18 15.45 7.85
CA GLU A 334 -9.09 14.28 7.94
C GLU A 334 -8.65 13.23 8.97
#